data_AF-A0A920MWV5-F1
#
_entry.id   AF-A0A920MWV5-F1
#
_cell.length_a   1.000
_cell.length_b   1.000
_cell.length_c   1.000
_cell.angle_alpha   90.00
_cell.angle_beta   90.00
_cell.angle_gamma   90.00
#
_symmetry.space_group_name_H-M   'P 1'
#
loop_
_entity.id
_entity.type
_entity.pdbx_description
1 polymer ?
#
loop_
_entity_poly.entity_id
_entity_poly.type
_entity_poly.pdbx_seq_one_letter_code
_entity_poly.pdbx_strand_id
1 'polypeptide(L)' 'MKCLIHSDPDSPGSTNLEKSLEWIIDEMKKDGLDNVHGEEVMVPKWIRGKESAAMTAPWKKDLAILGLGGSVGTGLKV' A
#
# COMPACT_ATOMS: atom_id res chain seq x y z
N MET A 1 8.87 -22.05 3.82
CA MET A 1 8.41 -21.02 2.86
C MET A 1 8.37 -19.66 3.57
N LYS A 2 8.79 -18.57 2.92
CA LYS A 2 9.03 -17.27 3.58
C LYS A 2 8.07 -16.21 3.06
N CYS A 3 7.33 -15.57 3.97
CA CYS A 3 6.45 -14.43 3.65
C CYS A 3 7.08 -13.13 4.17
N LEU A 4 6.99 -12.03 3.41
CA LEU A 4 7.58 -10.75 3.80
C LEU A 4 6.56 -9.93 4.62
N ILE A 5 6.96 -9.50 5.80
CA ILE A 5 6.17 -8.72 6.76
C ILE A 5 6.68 -7.29 6.79
N HIS A 6 5.78 -6.33 6.66
CA HIS A 6 6.14 -4.92 6.82
C HIS A 6 6.41 -4.58 8.29
N SER A 7 7.61 -4.08 8.59
CA SER A 7 8.08 -3.85 9.97
C SER A 7 8.38 -2.38 10.25
N ASP A 8 7.45 -1.47 9.96
CA ASP A 8 7.56 -0.05 10.29
C ASP A 8 6.76 0.30 11.58
N PRO A 9 7.33 1.08 12.53
CA PRO A 9 6.76 1.30 13.87
C PRO A 9 5.42 2.07 13.89
N ASP A 10 5.04 2.73 12.79
CA ASP A 10 3.77 3.44 12.58
C ASP A 10 2.98 2.86 11.39
N SER A 11 2.98 1.54 11.21
CA SER A 11 2.40 0.81 10.05
C SER A 11 0.92 1.17 9.78
N PRO A 12 0.60 1.65 8.56
CA PRO A 12 -0.63 1.38 7.87
C PRO A 12 -0.25 0.58 6.61
N GLY A 13 0.50 -0.51 6.79
CA GLY A 13 0.32 -1.64 5.88
C GLY A 13 -1.17 -1.93 5.92
N SER A 14 -1.89 -1.77 4.80
CA SER A 14 -3.35 -1.83 4.83
C SER A 14 -3.78 -3.05 5.65
N THR A 15 -4.70 -2.92 6.60
CA THR A 15 -5.11 -4.03 7.49
C THR A 15 -5.43 -5.31 6.71
N ASN A 16 -5.79 -5.18 5.43
CA ASN A 16 -5.95 -6.29 4.49
C ASN A 16 -4.66 -7.08 4.23
N LEU A 17 -3.52 -6.42 4.04
CA LEU A 17 -2.22 -7.07 3.82
C LEU A 17 -1.82 -7.93 5.02
N GLU A 18 -1.94 -7.40 6.24
CA GLU A 18 -1.64 -8.14 7.47
C GLU A 18 -2.56 -9.37 7.61
N LYS A 19 -3.87 -9.21 7.37
CA LYS A 19 -4.83 -10.33 7.36
C LYS A 19 -4.53 -11.35 6.27
N SER A 20 -4.14 -10.91 5.08
CA SER A 20 -3.76 -11.81 3.98
C SER A 20 -2.49 -12.58 4.32
N LEU A 21 -1.52 -11.95 4.97
CA LEU A 21 -0.30 -12.59 5.41
C LEU A 21 -0.58 -13.66 6.48
N GLU A 22 -1.41 -13.34 7.48
CA GLU A 22 -1.86 -14.29 8.49
C GLU A 22 -2.55 -15.50 7.84
N TRP A 23 -3.46 -15.24 6.90
CA TRP A 23 -4.16 -16.29 6.16
C TRP A 23 -3.20 -17.18 5.35
N ILE A 24 -2.24 -16.58 4.63
CA ILE A 24 -1.25 -17.32 3.83
C ILE A 24 -0.38 -18.21 4.74
N ILE A 25 0.09 -17.68 5.87
CA ILE A 25 0.91 -18.44 6.82
C ILE A 25 0.13 -19.62 7.41
N ASP A 26 -1.13 -19.40 7.77
CA ASP A 26 -2.02 -20.43 8.30
C ASP A 26 -2.26 -21.54 7.25
N GLU A 27 -2.55 -21.16 6.01
CA GLU A 27 -2.78 -22.12 4.93
C GLU A 27 -1.51 -22.91 4.60
N MET A 28 -0.35 -22.26 4.52
CA MET A 28 0.93 -22.93 4.31
C MET A 28 1.27 -23.93 5.42
N LYS A 29 0.87 -23.66 6.67
CA LYS A 29 1.02 -24.60 7.79
C LYS A 29 0.07 -25.79 7.67
N LYS A 30 -1.19 -25.55 7.26
CA LYS A 30 -2.16 -26.64 7.01
C LYS A 30 -1.71 -27.57 5.90
N ASP A 31 -1.07 -27.04 4.87
CA ASP A 31 -0.51 -27.81 3.76
C ASP A 31 0.72 -28.64 4.15
N GLY A 32 1.21 -28.53 5.39
CA GLY A 32 2.33 -29.30 5.90
C GLY A 32 3.69 -28.86 5.34
N LEU A 33 3.81 -27.62 4.89
CA LEU A 33 5.07 -27.08 4.39
C LEU A 33 6.08 -26.88 5.54
N ASP A 34 7.33 -27.22 5.27
CA ASP A 34 8.42 -26.98 6.22
C ASP A 34 8.85 -25.50 6.25
N ASN A 35 9.29 -25.06 7.44
CA ASN A 35 9.89 -23.75 7.69
C ASN A 35 8.99 -22.57 7.25
N VAL A 36 7.72 -22.53 7.69
CA VAL A 36 6.77 -21.45 7.37
C VAL A 36 6.87 -20.34 8.40
N HIS A 37 7.36 -19.17 8.00
CA HIS A 37 7.44 -18.00 8.86
C HIS A 37 7.43 -16.69 8.05
N GLY A 38 7.18 -15.61 8.76
CA GLY A 38 7.36 -14.26 8.26
C GLY A 38 8.80 -13.78 8.41
N GLU A 39 9.19 -12.80 7.60
CA GLU A 39 10.39 -12.02 7.80
C GLU A 39 10.12 -10.53 7.70
N GLU A 40 10.66 -9.80 8.67
CA GLU A 40 10.54 -8.35 8.77
C GLU A 40 11.31 -7.65 7.64
N VAL A 41 10.61 -6.78 6.92
CA VAL A 41 11.15 -5.91 5.88
C VAL A 41 10.66 -4.48 6.06
N MET A 42 11.60 -3.55 5.96
CA MET A 42 11.31 -2.11 5.92
C MET A 42 10.80 -1.73 4.55
N VAL A 43 9.63 -1.08 4.46
CA VAL A 43 9.17 -0.52 3.17
C VAL A 43 8.75 0.94 3.32
N PRO A 44 9.08 1.81 2.35
CA PRO A 44 8.72 3.22 2.45
C PRO A 44 7.20 3.39 2.43
N LYS A 45 6.68 4.07 3.45
CA LYS A 45 5.27 4.40 3.59
C LYS A 45 4.90 5.60 2.72
N TRP A 46 4.20 5.35 1.62
CA TRP A 46 3.55 6.41 0.83
C TRP A 46 2.05 6.40 1.11
N ILE A 47 1.52 7.49 1.66
CA ILE A 47 0.10 7.66 1.93
C ILE A 47 -0.51 8.51 0.82
N ARG A 48 -1.57 8.00 0.20
CA ARG A 48 -2.32 8.72 -0.81
C ARG A 48 -3.01 9.95 -0.19
N GLY A 49 -2.69 11.13 -0.72
CA GLY A 49 -3.34 12.39 -0.34
C GLY A 49 -4.63 12.66 -1.12
N LYS A 50 -5.25 13.81 -0.86
CA LYS A 50 -6.35 14.31 -1.69
C LYS A 50 -5.80 14.73 -3.04
N GLU A 51 -6.49 14.31 -4.10
CA GLU A 51 -6.14 14.63 -5.47
C GLU A 51 -7.38 15.09 -6.23
N SER A 52 -7.18 15.99 -7.18
CA SER A 52 -8.23 16.44 -8.10
C SER A 52 -7.58 16.99 -9.35
N ALA A 53 -8.22 16.80 -10.50
CA ALA A 53 -7.89 17.53 -11.71
C ALA A 53 -9.16 18.00 -12.40
N ALA A 54 -9.09 19.18 -12.99
CA ALA A 54 -10.15 19.75 -13.81
C ALA A 54 -9.59 20.14 -15.17
N MET A 55 -10.32 19.78 -16.22
CA MET A 55 -10.10 20.30 -17.55
C MET A 55 -10.58 21.76 -17.60
N THR A 56 -9.70 22.68 -17.98
CA THR A 56 -10.00 24.12 -18.03
C THR A 56 -10.45 24.59 -19.42
N ALA A 57 -10.00 23.91 -20.48
CA ALA A 57 -10.37 24.14 -21.87
C ALA A 57 -10.44 22.80 -22.62
N PRO A 58 -11.29 22.67 -23.65
CA PRO A 58 -12.22 23.68 -24.19
C PRO A 58 -13.47 23.98 -23.32
N TRP A 59 -13.83 23.12 -22.37
CA TRP A 59 -14.90 23.37 -21.40
C TRP A 59 -14.52 22.80 -20.02
N LYS A 60 -15.20 23.29 -18.98
CA LYS A 60 -14.94 22.87 -17.59
C LYS A 60 -15.47 21.46 -17.35
N LYS A 61 -14.60 20.56 -16.89
CA LYS A 61 -14.99 19.19 -16.48
C LYS A 61 -14.03 18.65 -15.42
N ASP A 62 -14.57 18.03 -14.38
CA ASP A 62 -13.78 17.28 -13.41
C ASP A 62 -13.33 15.95 -14.00
N LEU A 63 -12.06 15.61 -13.79
CA LEU A 63 -11.44 14.38 -14.27
C LEU A 63 -11.27 13.39 -13.13
N ALA A 64 -11.69 12.15 -13.37
CA ALA A 64 -11.27 11.03 -12.54
C ALA A 64 -9.78 10.80 -12.76
N ILE A 65 -8.97 11.03 -11.74
CA ILE A 65 -7.52 10.86 -11.79
C ILE A 65 -7.06 9.87 -10.75
N LEU A 66 -5.89 9.28 -11.01
CA LEU A 66 -5.18 8.44 -10.08
C LEU A 66 -3.72 8.90 -10.03
N GLY A 67 -3.30 9.50 -8.92
CA GLY A 67 -1.91 9.74 -8.58
C GLY A 67 -1.11 8.45 -8.56
N LEU A 68 0.09 8.53 -9.15
CA LEU A 68 1.06 7.44 -9.20
C LEU A 68 1.67 7.22 -7.81
N GLY A 69 1.87 5.97 -7.42
CA GLY A 69 2.54 5.64 -6.16
C GLY A 69 3.90 6.33 -6.07
N GLY A 70 4.16 7.03 -4.96
CA GLY A 70 5.38 7.81 -4.76
C GLY A 70 5.36 9.24 -5.32
N SER A 71 4.29 9.69 -5.98
CA SER A 71 4.21 11.07 -6.48
C SER A 71 4.14 12.10 -5.34
N VAL A 72 4.82 13.24 -5.53
CA VAL A 72 4.79 14.38 -4.59
C VAL A 72 3.52 15.22 -4.77
N GLY A 73 3.02 15.81 -3.68
CA GLY A 73 1.86 16.70 -3.70
C GLY A 73 2.15 18.05 -4.37
N THR A 74 1.16 18.63 -5.05
CA THR A 74 1.26 19.89 -5.79
C THR A 74 0.81 21.13 -5.00
N GLY A 75 0.50 20.99 -3.71
CA GLY A 75 0.13 22.11 -2.85
C GLY A 75 1.24 23.17 -2.75
N LEU A 76 0.85 24.41 -2.46
CA LEU A 76 1.79 25.51 -2.22
C LEU A 76 2.75 25.12 -1.08
N LYS A 77 4.05 25.17 -1.36
CA LYS A 77 5.06 25.23 -0.30
C LYS A 77 4.89 26.59 0.39
N VAL A 78 4.44 26.57 1.64
CA VAL A 78 4.48 27.76 2.52
C VAL A 78 5.94 28.10 2.79
#